data_AF-A0A529NX42-F1
#
_entry.id   AF-A0A529NX42-F1
#
_cell.length_a   1.000
_cell.length_b   1.000
_cell.length_c   1.000
_cell.angle_alpha   90.00
_cell.angle_beta   90.00
_cell.angle_gamma   90.00
#
_symmetry.space_group_name_H-M   'P 1'
#
loop_
_entity.id
_entity.type
_entity.pdbx_description
1 polymer ?
#
loop_
_entity_poly.entity_id
_entity_poly.type
_entity_poly.pdbx_seq_one_letter_code
_entity_poly.pdbx_strand_id
1 'polypeptide(L)'
;MLDMIGGRLTQVSETWPELTTQFNDHDRRDELLLADLAAAARKKGLVLADGECYDFDTPPVLGGEMSAAQINKTFFVVKVHITGQIHRQVKDLPHGTKINKVTIGDR
;
A
#
# COMPACT_ATOMS: atom_id res chain seq x y z
N MET A 1 4.63 7.74 8.52
CA MET A 1 3.72 6.94 7.70
C MET A 1 4.44 6.54 6.43
N LEU A 2 4.65 5.24 6.23
CA LEU A 2 5.14 4.70 4.96
C LEU A 2 3.93 4.45 4.05
N ASP A 3 3.76 5.28 3.04
CA ASP A 3 2.76 5.10 1.98
C ASP A 3 3.41 4.35 0.80
N MET A 4 3.09 3.07 0.69
CA MET A 4 3.57 2.21 -0.40
C MET A 4 2.75 2.37 -1.69
N ILE A 5 1.56 2.99 -1.64
CA ILE A 5 0.75 3.23 -2.85
C ILE A 5 1.32 4.43 -3.60
N GLY A 6 1.53 5.55 -2.90
CA GLY A 6 2.08 6.79 -3.47
C GLY A 6 3.61 6.87 -3.44
N GLY A 7 4.30 5.96 -2.76
CA GLY A 7 5.76 5.93 -2.71
C GLY A 7 6.34 7.04 -1.83
N ARG A 8 5.66 7.38 -0.74
CA ARG A 8 5.98 8.53 0.13
C ARG A 8 6.24 8.10 1.56
N LEU A 9 7.12 8.86 2.23
CA LEU A 9 7.32 8.77 3.67
C LEU A 9 7.00 10.14 4.27
N THR A 10 5.99 10.19 5.13
CA THR A 10 5.52 11.43 5.76
C THR A 10 5.49 11.30 7.27
N GLN A 11 5.79 12.38 7.98
CA GLN A 11 5.53 12.45 9.42
C GLN A 11 4.06 12.78 9.62
N VAL A 12 3.35 11.94 10.38
CA VAL A 12 1.89 12.10 10.64
C VAL A 12 1.59 12.36 12.11
N SER A 13 2.57 12.12 12.99
CA SER A 13 2.55 12.41 14.42
C SER A 13 4.00 12.57 14.89
N GLU A 14 4.22 13.30 15.97
CA GLU A 14 5.55 13.43 16.59
C GLU A 14 5.80 12.34 17.64
N THR A 15 4.73 11.82 18.24
CA THR A 15 4.81 10.85 19.33
C THR A 15 3.92 9.65 19.11
N TRP A 16 4.28 8.54 19.75
CA TRP A 16 3.51 7.31 19.69
C TRP A 16 2.09 7.41 20.30
N PRO A 17 1.89 8.10 21.45
CA PRO A 17 0.54 8.31 22.00
C PRO A 17 -0.35 9.14 21.09
N GLU A 18 0.20 10.16 20.44
CA GLU A 18 -0.53 10.98 19.47
C GLU A 18 -0.98 10.12 18.28
N LEU A 19 -0.07 9.32 17.70
CA LEU A 19 -0.42 8.42 16.60
C LEU A 19 -1.52 7.42 16.99
N THR A 20 -1.41 6.84 18.19
CA THR A 20 -2.40 5.88 18.69
C THR A 20 -3.76 6.54 18.87
N THR A 21 -3.79 7.80 19.29
CA THR A 21 -5.03 8.60 19.38
C THR A 21 -5.66 8.79 18.01
N GLN A 22 -4.86 9.11 16.98
CA GLN A 22 -5.35 9.23 15.61
C GLN A 22 -5.96 7.92 15.10
N PHE A 23 -5.39 6.76 15.47
CA PHE A 23 -5.98 5.49 15.09
C PHE A 23 -7.33 5.21 15.75
N ASN A 24 -7.75 5.93 16.80
CA ASN A 24 -9.09 5.76 17.37
C ASN A 24 -10.18 6.45 16.54
N ASP A 25 -9.80 7.43 15.71
CA ASP A 25 -10.69 8.07 14.75
C ASP A 25 -10.82 7.21 13.48
N HIS A 26 -12.05 7.00 13.02
CA HIS A 26 -12.33 6.12 11.88
C HIS A 26 -11.74 6.66 10.58
N ASP A 27 -11.97 7.94 10.28
CA ASP A 27 -11.58 8.57 9.03
C ASP A 27 -10.05 8.67 8.94
N ARG A 28 -9.40 9.02 10.05
CA ARG A 28 -7.93 8.99 10.15
C ARG A 28 -7.37 7.59 9.99
N ARG A 29 -8.01 6.58 10.57
CA ARG A 29 -7.57 5.19 10.42
C ARG A 29 -7.72 4.73 8.97
N ASP A 30 -8.79 5.11 8.28
CA ASP A 30 -8.97 4.78 6.87
C ASP A 30 -7.99 5.52 5.96
N GLU A 31 -7.80 6.84 6.17
CA GLU A 31 -6.83 7.64 5.43
C GLU A 31 -5.40 7.09 5.54
N LEU A 32 -5.00 6.72 6.76
CA LEU A 32 -3.64 6.24 7.01
C LEU A 32 -3.50 4.77 6.60
N LEU A 33 -4.39 3.89 7.05
CA LEU A 33 -4.20 2.44 6.99
C LEU A 33 -5.07 1.73 5.94
N LEU A 34 -5.94 2.46 5.23
CA LEU A 34 -6.95 1.89 4.33
C LEU A 34 -7.79 0.85 5.05
N ALA A 35 -8.24 1.21 6.25
CA ALA A 35 -8.88 0.31 7.21
C ALA A 35 -10.14 -0.34 6.64
N ASP A 36 -10.96 0.39 5.89
CA ASP A 36 -12.18 -0.14 5.28
C ASP A 36 -11.86 -1.14 4.18
N LEU A 37 -10.81 -0.85 3.41
CA LEU A 37 -10.33 -1.72 2.36
C LEU A 37 -9.74 -3.03 2.93
N ALA A 38 -8.98 -2.94 4.02
CA ALA A 38 -8.47 -4.08 4.76
C ALA A 38 -9.61 -4.90 5.41
N ALA A 39 -10.64 -4.25 5.94
CA ALA A 39 -11.82 -4.91 6.49
C ALA A 39 -12.61 -5.63 5.39
N ALA A 40 -12.75 -5.02 4.21
CA ALA A 40 -13.40 -5.63 3.06
C ALA A 40 -12.64 -6.87 2.55
N ALA A 41 -11.30 -6.80 2.48
CA ALA A 41 -10.47 -7.96 2.13
C ALA A 41 -10.66 -9.11 3.12
N ARG A 42 -10.66 -8.82 4.43
CA ARG A 42 -10.92 -9.82 5.49
C ARG A 42 -12.33 -10.43 5.37
N LYS A 43 -13.34 -9.61 5.07
CA LYS A 43 -14.74 -10.07 4.88
C LYS A 43 -14.87 -11.03 3.69
N LYS A 44 -13.98 -10.94 2.70
CA LYS A 44 -13.90 -11.89 1.57
C LYS A 44 -13.16 -13.19 1.90
N GLY A 45 -12.71 -13.38 3.14
CA GLY A 45 -12.02 -14.59 3.58
C GLY A 45 -10.49 -14.54 3.42
N LEU A 46 -9.91 -13.41 3.03
CA LEU A 46 -8.47 -13.24 3.04
C LEU A 46 -8.00 -13.08 4.49
N VAL A 47 -7.53 -14.17 5.10
CA VAL A 47 -6.93 -14.17 6.43
C VAL A 47 -5.41 -14.20 6.27
N LEU A 48 -4.74 -13.18 6.81
CA LEU A 48 -3.29 -13.06 6.81
C LEU A 48 -2.67 -14.07 7.78
N ALA A 49 -1.64 -14.77 7.33
CA ALA A 49 -0.71 -15.50 8.17
C ALA A 49 0.45 -14.60 8.63
N ASP A 50 1.33 -15.12 9.48
CA ASP A 50 2.50 -14.40 9.97
C ASP A 50 3.38 -13.90 8.83
N GLY A 51 3.71 -12.61 8.86
CA GLY A 51 4.52 -11.95 7.84
C GLY A 51 3.77 -11.61 6.54
N GLU A 52 2.51 -12.00 6.40
CA GLU A 52 1.68 -11.62 5.26
C GLU A 52 1.06 -10.21 5.44
N CYS A 53 0.82 -9.54 4.32
CA CYS A 53 0.04 -8.31 4.23
C CYS A 53 -0.91 -8.37 3.03
N TYR A 54 -1.81 -7.41 2.94
CA TYR A 54 -2.62 -7.19 1.74
C TYR A 54 -1.83 -6.38 0.71
N ASP A 55 -2.02 -6.70 -0.57
CA ASP A 55 -1.55 -5.89 -1.69
C ASP A 55 -2.56 -5.94 -2.84
N PHE A 56 -2.45 -4.98 -3.76
CA PHE A 56 -3.17 -4.99 -5.02
C PHE A 56 -2.45 -5.88 -6.06
N ASP A 57 -3.21 -6.68 -6.80
CA ASP A 57 -2.72 -7.49 -7.93
C ASP A 57 -2.00 -6.63 -8.97
N THR A 58 -2.61 -5.49 -9.29
CA THR A 58 -1.97 -4.43 -10.06
C THR A 58 -1.77 -3.22 -9.17
N PRO A 59 -0.52 -2.77 -8.92
CA PRO A 59 -0.26 -1.59 -8.12
C PRO A 59 -1.00 -0.35 -8.67
N PRO A 60 -1.66 0.47 -7.84
CA PRO A 60 -2.39 1.65 -8.31
C PRO A 60 -1.52 2.66 -9.07
N VAL A 61 -0.24 2.77 -8.71
CA VAL A 61 0.74 3.60 -9.43
C VAL A 61 0.96 3.16 -10.89
N LEU A 62 0.60 1.92 -11.23
CA LEU A 62 0.62 1.37 -12.58
C LEU A 62 -0.76 1.39 -13.27
N GLY A 63 -1.75 2.08 -12.69
CA GLY A 63 -3.12 2.16 -13.20
C GLY A 63 -4.05 1.05 -12.70
N GLY A 64 -3.66 0.32 -11.64
CA GLY A 64 -4.53 -0.64 -10.97
C GLY A 64 -5.68 0.02 -10.21
N GLU A 65 -6.79 -0.71 -10.06
CA GLU A 65 -7.96 -0.23 -9.31
C GLU A 65 -7.75 -0.37 -7.80
N MET A 66 -8.06 0.70 -7.05
CA MET A 66 -8.05 0.68 -5.59
C MET A 66 -9.36 0.09 -5.04
N SER A 67 -9.54 -1.22 -5.17
CA SER A 67 -10.72 -1.90 -4.63
C SER A 67 -10.40 -3.26 -4.02
N ALA A 68 -11.28 -3.72 -3.13
CA ALA A 68 -11.10 -5.00 -2.46
C ALA A 68 -11.14 -6.19 -3.43
N ALA A 69 -11.58 -6.00 -4.69
CA ALA A 69 -11.58 -7.05 -5.72
C ALA A 69 -10.18 -7.27 -6.30
N GLN A 70 -9.31 -6.27 -6.23
CA GLN A 70 -7.92 -6.35 -6.66
C GLN A 70 -6.98 -6.73 -5.52
N ILE A 71 -7.47 -7.02 -4.31
CA ILE A 71 -6.62 -7.32 -3.16
C ILE A 71 -6.35 -8.81 -3.04
N ASN A 72 -5.09 -9.15 -2.85
CA ASN A 72 -4.61 -10.47 -2.48
C ASN A 72 -3.62 -10.41 -1.30
N LYS A 73 -3.22 -11.59 -0.83
CA LYS A 73 -2.20 -11.72 0.22
C LYS A 73 -0.82 -11.85 -0.41
N THR A 74 0.19 -11.26 0.23
CA THR A 74 1.61 -11.44 -0.10
C THR A 74 2.43 -11.32 1.17
N PHE A 75 3.74 -11.58 1.12
CA PHE A 75 4.62 -11.29 2.24
C PHE A 75 4.98 -9.80 2.27
N PHE A 76 5.01 -9.21 3.47
CA PHE A 76 5.37 -7.80 3.66
C PHE A 76 6.74 -7.47 3.05
N VAL A 77 7.72 -8.34 3.23
CA VAL A 77 9.07 -8.14 2.67
C VAL A 77 9.07 -8.13 1.14
N VAL A 78 8.24 -8.97 0.50
CA VAL A 78 8.08 -9.01 -0.96
C VAL A 78 7.37 -7.75 -1.44
N LYS A 79 6.30 -7.33 -0.74
CA LYS A 79 5.58 -6.08 -1.03
C LYS A 79 6.52 -4.89 -1.05
N VAL A 80 7.28 -4.68 0.03
CA VAL A 80 8.19 -3.54 0.18
C VAL A 80 9.25 -3.55 -0.92
N HIS A 81 9.81 -4.73 -1.20
CA HIS A 81 10.84 -4.92 -2.24
C HIS A 81 10.35 -4.50 -3.63
N ILE A 82 9.25 -5.12 -4.09
CA ILE A 82 8.67 -4.87 -5.41
C ILE A 82 8.24 -3.39 -5.53
N THR A 83 7.57 -2.88 -4.51
CA THR A 83 7.01 -1.53 -4.54
C THR A 83 8.10 -0.45 -4.55
N GLY A 84 9.19 -0.65 -3.83
CA GLY A 84 10.36 0.24 -3.88
C GLY A 84 11.00 0.28 -5.27
N GLN A 85 11.09 -0.86 -5.96
CA GLN A 85 11.62 -0.92 -7.33
C GLN A 85 10.69 -0.25 -8.33
N ILE A 86 9.38 -0.41 -8.19
CA ILE A 86 8.38 0.27 -9.04
C ILE A 86 8.47 1.78 -8.84
N HIS A 87 8.39 2.26 -7.59
CA HIS A 87 8.46 3.70 -7.30
C HIS A 87 9.75 4.35 -7.78
N ARG A 88 10.87 3.64 -7.72
CA ARG A 88 12.14 4.12 -8.31
C ARG A 88 12.06 4.35 -9.82
N GLN A 89 11.31 3.52 -10.54
CA GLN A 89 11.17 3.62 -12.00
C GLN A 89 10.21 4.73 -12.42
N VAL A 90 9.18 5.03 -11.60
CA VAL A 90 8.10 5.95 -11.98
C VAL A 90 8.23 7.35 -11.39
N LYS A 91 9.03 7.54 -10.34
CA LYS A 91 9.10 8.80 -9.57
C LYS A 91 9.43 10.06 -10.39
N ASP A 92 10.17 9.91 -11.49
CA ASP A 92 10.62 11.04 -12.32
C ASP A 92 9.81 11.15 -13.63
N LEU A 93 8.78 10.33 -13.82
CA LEU A 93 7.93 10.36 -15.01
C LEU A 93 6.88 11.49 -14.91
N PRO A 94 6.58 12.20 -16.01
CA PRO A 94 5.49 13.15 -16.04
C PRO A 94 4.15 12.51 -15.68
N HIS A 95 3.26 13.26 -15.05
CA HIS A 95 1.89 12.82 -14.81
C HIS A 95 1.21 12.40 -16.11
N GLY A 96 0.46 11.29 -16.06
CA GLY A 96 -0.23 10.73 -17.23
C GLY A 96 0.66 9.90 -18.15
N THR A 97 1.94 9.70 -17.82
CA THR A 97 2.81 8.79 -18.58
C THR A 97 2.23 7.38 -18.56
N LYS A 98 1.98 6.81 -19.75
CA LYS A 98 1.50 5.43 -19.89
C LYS A 98 2.63 4.45 -19.58
N ILE A 99 2.45 3.62 -18.56
CA ILE A 99 3.42 2.60 -18.17
C ILE A 99 3.01 1.26 -18.80
N ASN A 100 3.79 0.77 -19.76
CA ASN A 100 3.50 -0.51 -20.43
C ASN A 100 4.32 -1.68 -19.85
N LYS A 101 5.38 -1.39 -19.10
CA LYS A 101 6.29 -2.39 -18.52
C LYS A 101 7.00 -1.81 -17.31
N VAL A 102 7.21 -2.65 -16.30
CA VAL A 102 8.17 -2.44 -15.21
C VAL A 102 9.15 -3.61 -15.17
N THR A 103 10.35 -3.36 -14.66
CA THR A 103 11.34 -4.42 -14.44
C THR A 103 11.51 -4.65 -12.94
N ILE A 104 11.42 -5.90 -12.50
CA ILE A 104 11.64 -6.29 -11.10
C ILE A 104 12.86 -7.20 -11.07
N GLY A 105 13.83 -6.91 -10.21
CA GLY A 105 15.02 -7.71 -9.96
C GLY A 105 15.02 -8.35 -8.58
N ASP A 106 15.94 -9.30 -8.39
CA ASP A 106 16.06 -10.10 -7.16
C ASP A 106 16.80 -9.39 -6.01
N ARG A 107 17.26 -8.14 -6.20
CA ARG A 107 18.17 -7.42 -5.29
C ARG A 107 17.63 -6.08 -4.82
#